data_AF-A0A645E522-F1
#
_entry.id   AF-A0A645E522-F1
#
_cell.length_a   1.000
_cell.length_b   1.000
_cell.length_c   1.000
_cell.angle_alpha   90.00
_cell.angle_beta   90.00
_cell.angle_gamma   90.00
#
_symmetry.space_group_name_H-M   'P 1'
#
loop_
_entity.id
_entity.type
_entity.pdbx_description
1 polymer ?
#
loop_
_entity_poly.entity_id
_entity_poly.type
_entity_poly.pdbx_seq_one_letter_code
_entity_poly.pdbx_strand_id
1 'polypeptide(L)'
;MEYLAYMVSDKSWKKLTPEDQKVFLDVAKKYTLKSIDNAKAEDDKYMALMEKKGIKVYRYTEAQLKPIKEACVSTWEEVGKAGTGVELMKEFKQHLGNL
;
A
#
# COMPACT_ATOMS: atom_id res chain seq x y z
N MET A 1 -1.04 4.10 2.27
CA MET A 1 0.18 3.71 3.02
C MET A 1 0.53 2.31 2.54
N GLU A 2 1.68 2.14 1.88
CA GLU A 2 2.16 0.81 1.51
C GLU A 2 2.66 0.12 2.80
N TYR A 3 2.21 -1.11 3.04
CA TYR A 3 2.64 -1.89 4.19
C TYR A 3 3.08 -3.27 3.69
N LEU A 4 4.37 -3.40 3.38
CA LEU A 4 4.97 -4.72 3.21
C LEU A 4 5.00 -5.38 4.59
N ALA A 5 4.20 -6.43 4.74
CA ALA A 5 4.12 -7.17 5.99
C ALA A 5 5.43 -7.95 6.20
N TYR A 6 6.36 -7.40 6.97
CA TYR A 6 7.49 -8.16 7.50
C TYR A 6 6.97 -9.10 8.57
N MET A 7 6.87 -10.38 8.22
CA MET A 7 6.44 -11.42 9.15
C MET A 7 7.66 -12.10 9.77
N VAL A 8 7.69 -12.16 11.10
CA VAL A 8 8.71 -12.88 11.86
C VAL A 8 8.01 -13.99 12.65
N SER A 9 8.60 -15.18 12.69
CA SER A 9 8.05 -16.25 13.52
C SER A 9 7.99 -15.82 14.99
N ASP A 10 6.85 -16.04 15.64
CA ASP A 10 6.65 -15.71 17.05
C ASP A 10 7.72 -16.36 17.95
N LYS A 11 8.11 -17.61 17.63
CA LYS A 11 9.19 -18.32 18.33
C LYS A 11 10.54 -17.59 18.26
N SER A 12 10.85 -16.93 17.15
CA SER A 12 12.11 -16.18 17.02
C SER A 12 11.98 -14.78 17.63
N TRP A 13 10.82 -14.15 17.47
CA TRP A 13 10.52 -12.84 18.07
C TRP A 13 10.67 -12.85 19.59
N LYS A 14 10.17 -13.90 20.25
CA LYS A 14 10.25 -14.10 21.71
C LYS A 14 11.66 -14.36 22.24
N LYS A 15 12.65 -14.61 21.38
CA LYS A 15 14.06 -14.73 21.80
C LYS A 15 14.76 -13.37 21.93
N LEU A 16 14.18 -12.32 21.36
CA LEU A 16 14.73 -10.97 21.43
C LEU A 16 14.34 -10.30 22.74
N THR A 17 15.23 -9.45 23.26
CA THR A 17 14.90 -8.56 24.38
C THR A 17 13.86 -7.51 23.95
N PRO A 18 13.10 -6.92 24.88
CA PRO A 18 12.20 -5.80 24.55
C PRO A 18 12.92 -4.64 23.85
N GLU A 19 14.17 -4.37 24.24
CA GLU A 19 15.03 -3.35 23.64
C GLU A 19 15.35 -3.69 22.18
N ASP A 20 15.74 -4.94 21.89
CA ASP A 20 16.02 -5.38 20.51
C ASP A 20 14.76 -5.42 19.65
N GLN A 21 13.63 -5.84 20.21
CA GLN A 21 12.33 -5.79 19.54
C GLN A 21 11.98 -4.35 19.13
N LYS A 22 12.23 -3.39 20.02
CA LYS A 22 12.03 -1.97 19.71
C LYS A 22 12.94 -1.50 18.57
N VAL A 23 14.24 -1.83 18.63
CA VAL A 23 15.18 -1.48 17.55
C VAL A 23 14.72 -2.07 16.22
N PHE A 24 14.30 -3.34 16.20
CA PHE A 24 13.78 -3.99 15.00
C PHE A 24 12.57 -3.24 14.42
N LEU A 25 11.57 -2.92 15.25
CA LEU A 25 10.35 -2.22 14.81
C LEU A 25 10.66 -0.81 14.28
N ASP A 26 11.55 -0.07 14.96
CA ASP A 26 11.92 1.29 14.57
C ASP A 26 12.66 1.29 13.21
N VAL A 27 13.57 0.34 13.01
CA VAL A 27 14.30 0.17 11.75
C VAL A 27 13.36 -0.29 10.63
N ALA A 28 12.50 -1.28 10.88
CA ALA A 28 11.52 -1.73 9.90
C ALA A 28 10.62 -0.58 9.45
N LYS A 29 10.08 0.21 10.39
CA LYS A 29 9.27 1.39 10.08
C LYS A 29 10.02 2.41 9.23
N LYS A 30 11.27 2.73 9.58
CA LYS A 30 12.11 3.66 8.81
C LYS A 30 12.25 3.22 7.36
N TYR A 31 12.56 1.96 7.12
CA TYR A 31 12.77 1.46 5.76
C TYR A 31 11.47 1.26 4.99
N THR A 32 10.35 0.92 5.64
CA THR A 32 9.02 0.91 5.00
C THR A 32 8.66 2.29 4.47
N LEU A 33 8.87 3.36 5.26
CA LEU A 33 8.63 4.72 4.79
C LEU A 33 9.54 5.11 3.63
N LYS A 34 10.83 4.76 3.71
CA LYS A 34 11.79 5.00 2.61
C LYS A 34 11.40 4.25 1.33
N SER A 35 10.83 3.06 1.44
CA SER A 35 10.38 2.27 0.29
C SER A 35 9.33 3.01 -0.54
N ILE A 36 8.40 3.71 0.11
CA ILE A 36 7.35 4.49 -0.56
C ILE A 36 7.96 5.59 -1.44
N ASP A 37 8.94 6.32 -0.90
CA ASP A 37 9.60 7.40 -1.64
C ASP A 37 10.46 6.85 -2.79
N ASN A 38 11.17 5.75 -2.56
CA ASN A 38 11.95 5.07 -3.59
C ASN A 38 11.05 4.54 -4.73
N ALA A 39 9.89 3.94 -4.40
CA ALA A 39 8.95 3.42 -5.38
C ALA A 39 8.43 4.54 -6.29
N LYS A 40 8.02 5.68 -5.70
CA LYS A 40 7.62 6.87 -6.48
C LYS A 40 8.72 7.36 -7.40
N ALA A 41 9.95 7.47 -6.89
CA ALA A 41 11.08 7.95 -7.68
C ALA A 41 11.42 7.01 -8.85
N GLU A 42 11.35 5.69 -8.64
CA GLU A 42 11.55 4.71 -9.71
C GLU A 42 10.39 4.74 -10.73
N ASP A 43 9.14 4.84 -10.28
CA ASP A 43 7.98 5.00 -11.17
C ASP A 43 8.13 6.25 -12.06
N ASP A 44 8.47 7.40 -11.48
CA ASP A 44 8.69 8.65 -12.22
C ASP A 44 9.81 8.52 -13.26
N LYS A 45 10.94 7.94 -12.85
CA LYS A 45 12.08 7.68 -13.72
C LYS A 45 11.70 6.78 -14.90
N TYR A 46 11.02 5.67 -14.65
CA TYR A 46 10.66 4.73 -15.72
C TYR A 46 9.55 5.26 -16.62
N MET A 47 8.58 6.01 -16.08
CA MET A 47 7.60 6.73 -16.91
C MET A 47 8.30 7.70 -17.87
N ALA A 48 9.28 8.48 -17.40
CA ALA A 48 10.05 9.39 -18.26
C ALA A 48 10.85 8.64 -19.34
N LEU A 49 11.43 7.48 -19.00
CA LEU A 49 12.12 6.63 -19.98
C LEU A 49 11.18 6.04 -21.02
N MET A 50 9.94 5.68 -20.64
CA MET A 50 8.90 5.24 -21.56
C MET A 50 8.54 6.37 -22.54
N GLU A 51 8.33 7.59 -22.05
CA GLU A 51 8.05 8.76 -22.90
C GLU A 51 9.19 9.03 -23.90
N LYS A 52 10.45 8.95 -23.44
CA LYS A 52 11.62 9.09 -24.31
C LYS A 52 11.69 8.03 -25.42
N LYS A 53 11.13 6.84 -25.19
CA LYS A 53 11.03 5.77 -26.18
C LYS A 53 9.81 5.91 -27.11
N GLY A 54 9.06 7.00 -27.00
CA GLY A 54 7.85 7.25 -27.79
C GLY A 54 6.61 6.53 -27.27
N ILE A 55 6.65 5.97 -26.05
CA ILE A 55 5.48 5.36 -25.41
C ILE A 55 4.64 6.48 -24.78
N LYS A 56 3.33 6.46 -25.05
CA LYS A 56 2.41 7.42 -24.46
C LYS A 56 2.11 7.06 -23.00
N VAL A 57 2.54 7.93 -22.08
CA VAL A 57 2.22 7.83 -20.65
C VAL A 57 1.04 8.74 -20.32
N TYR A 58 0.00 8.18 -19.69
CA TYR A 58 -1.16 8.94 -19.23
C TYR A 58 -1.03 9.25 -17.74
N ARG A 59 -1.28 10.51 -17.36
CA ARG A 59 -1.34 10.94 -15.96
C ARG A 59 -2.71 11.57 -15.74
N TYR A 60 -3.40 11.09 -14.72
CA TYR A 60 -4.78 11.48 -14.41
C TYR A 60 -4.82 12.29 -13.12
N THR A 61 -5.68 13.30 -13.08
CA THR A 61 -5.99 14.02 -11.84
C THR A 61 -6.87 13.19 -10.93
N GLU A 62 -6.93 13.54 -9.64
CA GLU A 62 -7.86 12.89 -8.70
C GLU A 62 -9.31 12.95 -9.18
N ALA A 63 -9.73 14.07 -9.78
CA ALA A 63 -11.07 14.22 -10.35
C ALA A 63 -11.34 13.24 -11.50
N GLN A 64 -10.35 12.99 -12.35
CA GLN A 64 -10.45 12.01 -13.45
C GLN A 64 -10.46 10.57 -12.93
N LEU A 65 -9.79 10.30 -11.81
CA LEU A 65 -9.75 8.98 -11.18
C LEU A 65 -10.97 8.69 -10.29
N LYS A 66 -11.73 9.72 -9.89
CA LYS A 66 -12.89 9.58 -9.00
C LYS A 66 -13.88 8.49 -9.44
N PRO A 67 -14.32 8.40 -10.72
CA PRO A 67 -15.26 7.36 -11.14
C PRO A 67 -14.68 5.94 -11.02
N ILE A 68 -13.36 5.80 -11.22
CA ILE A 68 -12.68 4.50 -11.05
C ILE A 68 -12.65 4.14 -9.57
N LYS A 69 -12.33 5.09 -8.68
CA LYS A 69 -12.35 4.89 -7.23
C LYS A 69 -13.75 4.46 -6.75
N GLU A 70 -14.80 5.13 -7.21
CA GLU A 70 -16.20 4.77 -6.94
C GLU A 70 -16.52 3.35 -7.40
N ALA A 71 -16.16 2.99 -8.63
CA ALA A 71 -16.37 1.65 -9.17
C ALA A 71 -15.65 0.59 -8.32
N CYS A 72 -14.39 0.82 -7.93
CA CYS A 72 -13.65 -0.10 -7.06
C CYS A 72 -14.33 -0.26 -5.69
N VAL A 73 -14.66 0.84 -5.02
CA VAL A 73 -15.27 0.81 -3.68
C VAL A 73 -16.63 0.11 -3.69
N SER A 74 -17.39 0.18 -4.79
CA SER A 74 -18.67 -0.53 -4.91
C SER A 74 -18.55 -2.05 -4.83
N THR A 75 -17.37 -2.61 -5.18
CA THR A 75 -17.13 -4.06 -5.16
C THR A 75 -16.70 -4.59 -3.78
N TRP A 76 -16.32 -3.72 -2.85
CA TRP A 76 -15.64 -4.12 -1.60
C TRP A 76 -16.51 -4.98 -0.68
N GLU A 77 -17.83 -4.84 -0.71
CA GLU A 77 -18.74 -5.71 0.06
C GLU A 77 -18.66 -7.17 -0.41
N GLU A 78 -18.70 -7.39 -1.73
CA GLU A 78 -18.62 -8.73 -2.32
C GLU A 78 -17.23 -9.33 -2.15
N VAL A 79 -16.16 -8.53 -2.24
CA VAL A 79 -14.80 -8.95 -1.91
C VAL A 79 -14.68 -9.42 -0.45
N GLY A 80 -15.40 -8.76 0.46
CA GLY A 80 -15.49 -9.15 1.86
C GLY A 80 -16.16 -10.52 2.01
N LYS A 81 -17.31 -10.73 1.37
CA LYS A 81 -18.07 -11.99 1.37
C LYS A 81 -17.30 -13.15 0.71
N ALA A 82 -16.47 -12.85 -0.29
CA ALA A 82 -15.69 -13.84 -1.03
C ALA A 82 -14.48 -14.41 -0.27
N GLY A 83 -14.15 -13.87 0.91
CA GLY A 83 -13.13 -14.43 1.79
C GLY A 83 -12.09 -13.45 2.33
N THR A 84 -12.14 -12.17 1.92
CA THR A 84 -11.25 -11.13 2.48
C THR A 84 -11.65 -10.72 3.90
N GLY A 85 -12.93 -10.93 4.25
CA GLY A 85 -13.50 -10.58 5.55
C GLY A 85 -14.39 -9.34 5.45
N VAL A 86 -15.66 -9.50 5.83
CA VAL A 86 -16.69 -8.45 5.72
C VAL A 86 -16.33 -7.22 6.58
N GLU A 87 -15.91 -7.44 7.82
CA GLU A 87 -15.55 -6.34 8.73
C GLU A 87 -14.29 -5.58 8.26
N LEU A 88 -13.29 -6.29 7.74
CA LEU A 88 -12.08 -5.66 7.17
C LEU A 88 -12.44 -4.74 6.00
N MET A 89 -13.27 -5.23 5.08
CA MET A 89 -13.68 -4.43 3.92
C MET A 89 -14.60 -3.26 4.32
N LYS A 90 -15.39 -3.40 5.38
CA LYS A 90 -16.19 -2.31 5.96
C LYS A 90 -15.29 -1.22 6.56
N GLU A 91 -14.25 -1.59 7.30
CA GLU A 91 -13.25 -0.64 7.79
C GLU A 91 -12.52 0.06 6.65
N PHE A 92 -12.14 -0.68 5.60
CA PHE A 92 -11.52 -0.09 4.41
C PHE A 92 -12.46 0.94 3.77
N LYS A 93 -13.75 0.61 3.62
CA LYS A 93 -14.74 1.57 3.09
C LYS A 93 -14.85 2.82 3.95
N GLN A 94 -14.82 2.70 5.27
CA GLN A 94 -14.89 3.84 6.20
C GLN A 94 -13.67 4.76 6.12
N HIS A 95 -12.47 4.18 6.00
CA HIS A 95 -11.21 4.95 6.07
C HIS A 95 -10.65 5.36 4.70
N LEU A 96 -10.91 4.56 3.66
CA LEU A 96 -10.34 4.72 2.33
C LEU A 96 -11.41 4.96 1.25
N GLY A 97 -12.67 4.65 1.55
CA GLY A 97 -13.79 4.81 0.63
C GLY A 97 -14.38 6.23 0.62
N ASN A 98 -14.03 7.10 1.57
CA ASN A 98 -14.45 8.50 1.54
C ASN A 98 -13.88 9.19 0.29
N LEU A 99 -14.76 9.83 -0.46
CA LEU A 99 -14.47 10.58 -1.69
C LEU A 99 -14.34 12.06 -1.39
#